data_AF-A0A699V0Z2-F1
#
_entry.id   AF-A0A699V0Z2-F1
#
_cell.length_a   1.000
_cell.length_b   1.000
_cell.length_c   1.000
_cell.angle_alpha   90.00
_cell.angle_beta   90.00
_cell.angle_gamma   90.00
#
_symmetry.space_group_name_H-M   'P 1'
#
loop_
_entity.id
_entity.type
_entity.pdbx_description
1 polymer ?
#
loop_
_entity_poly.entity_id
_entity_poly.type
_entity_poly.pdbx_seq_one_letter_code
_entity_poly.pdbx_strand_id
1 'polypeptide(L)' 'MGNTTSGHERVVKCYNCQGEGHMARQCTQAKRQRNDAWYKEKAMSTEAQKAKQILDEEQLTFLADPGIPA' A
#
# COMPACT_ATOMS: atom_id res chain seq x y z
N MET A 1 0.72 7.03 24.25
CA MET A 1 1.33 6.33 23.11
C MET A 1 0.21 5.84 22.21
N GLY A 2 -0.02 6.50 21.08
CA GLY A 2 -1.10 6.14 20.16
C GLY A 2 -1.55 7.37 19.39
N ASN A 3 -1.39 7.35 18.07
CA ASN A 3 -2.19 8.19 17.19
C ASN A 3 -2.38 7.48 15.85
N THR A 4 -3.59 6.94 15.75
CA THR A 4 -4.25 6.40 14.57
C THR A 4 -4.35 7.51 13.52
N THR A 5 -3.70 7.33 12.37
CA THR A 5 -3.76 8.29 11.26
C THR A 5 -5.10 8.15 10.52
N SER A 6 -6.01 9.07 10.83
CA SER A 6 -6.90 9.80 9.93
C SER A 6 -7.58 9.06 8.78
N GLY A 7 -8.91 8.95 8.87
CA GLY A 7 -9.84 9.24 7.76
C GLY A 7 -10.29 8.10 6.84
N HIS A 8 -9.70 6.91 6.94
CA HIS A 8 -10.22 5.70 6.32
C HIS A 8 -9.87 4.58 7.27
N GLU A 9 -10.81 3.69 7.62
CA GLU A 9 -10.53 2.51 8.45
C GLU A 9 -9.63 1.55 7.66
N ARG A 10 -8.37 1.94 7.43
CA ARG A 10 -7.36 1.10 6.81
C ARG A 10 -6.89 0.19 7.93
N VAL A 11 -7.32 -1.06 7.83
CA VAL A 11 -6.81 -2.12 8.69
C VAL A 11 -5.27 -2.07 8.66
N VAL A 12 -4.67 -1.92 9.85
CA VAL A 12 -3.22 -1.83 9.98
C VAL A 12 -2.65 -3.21 9.67
N LYS A 13 -1.97 -3.33 8.52
CA LYS A 13 -1.30 -4.57 8.13
C LYS A 13 0.13 -4.62 8.66
N CYS A 14 0.46 -5.73 9.32
CA CYS A 14 1.81 -6.02 9.79
C CYS A 14 2.70 -6.50 8.63
N TYR A 15 3.75 -5.74 8.31
CA TYR A 15 4.70 -6.11 7.27
C TYR A 15 5.59 -7.33 7.62
N ASN A 16 5.61 -7.76 8.88
CA ASN A 16 6.41 -8.90 9.31
C ASN A 16 5.69 -10.23 9.04
N CYS A 17 4.44 -10.35 9.49
CA CYS A 17 3.66 -11.59 9.45
C CYS A 17 2.41 -11.54 8.55
N GLN A 18 2.21 -10.43 7.82
CA GLN A 18 1.01 -10.13 7.03
C GLN A 18 -0.32 -10.07 7.81
N GLY A 19 -0.31 -10.27 9.12
CA GLY A 19 -1.49 -10.15 9.97
C GLY A 19 -2.00 -8.71 10.10
N GLU A 20 -3.18 -8.55 10.68
CA GLU A 20 -3.88 -7.28 10.80
C GLU A 20 -3.93 -6.79 12.27
N GLY A 21 -4.32 -5.54 12.48
CA GLY A 21 -4.55 -4.95 13.81
C GLY A 21 -3.29 -4.49 14.56
N HIS A 22 -2.08 -4.65 14.00
CA HIS A 22 -0.85 -4.21 14.65
C HIS A 22 0.24 -3.79 13.65
N MET A 23 1.12 -2.89 14.07
CA MET A 23 2.29 -2.49 13.28
C MET A 23 3.42 -3.52 13.40
N ALA A 24 4.30 -3.59 12.41
CA ALA A 24 5.46 -4.50 12.45
C ALA A 24 6.36 -4.30 13.69
N ARG A 25 6.40 -3.08 14.26
CA ARG A 25 7.14 -2.78 15.51
C ARG A 25 6.53 -3.44 16.76
N GLN A 26 5.27 -3.83 16.70
CA GLN A 26 4.50 -4.48 17.78
C GLN A 26 4.37 -6.00 17.54
N CYS A 27 4.91 -6.52 16.43
CA CYS A 27 4.78 -7.93 16.10
C CYS A 27 5.66 -8.77 17.04
N THR A 28 5.05 -9.78 17.67
CA THR A 28 5.74 -10.71 18.56
C THR A 28 6.44 -11.85 17.82
N GLN A 29 6.10 -12.07 16.55
CA GLN A 29 6.71 -13.09 15.71
C GLN A 29 8.13 -12.67 15.32
N ALA A 30 9.03 -13.64 15.17
CA ALA A 30 10.40 -13.38 14.73
C ALA A 30 10.42 -12.60 13.40
N LYS A 31 11.49 -11.80 13.20
CA LYS A 31 11.63 -11.03 11.95
C LYS A 31 11.69 -11.99 10.76
N ARG A 32 10.82 -11.77 9.78
CA ARG A 32 10.79 -12.54 8.55
C ARG A 32 12.12 -12.40 7.82
N GLN A 33 12.72 -13.52 7.44
CA GLN A 33 13.95 -13.54 6.66
C GLN A 33 13.70 -12.99 5.25
N ARG A 34 14.58 -12.10 4.78
CA ARG A 34 14.55 -11.55 3.41
C ARG A 34 15.25 -12.50 2.45
N ASN A 35 14.65 -13.68 2.23
CA ASN A 35 15.12 -14.65 1.25
C ASN A 35 14.49 -14.40 -0.13
N ASP A 36 14.84 -15.19 -1.14
CA ASP A 36 14.32 -15.06 -2.51
C ASP A 36 12.79 -15.11 -2.58
N ALA A 37 12.14 -15.91 -1.74
CA ALA A 37 10.69 -15.98 -1.67
C ALA A 37 10.07 -14.65 -1.18
N TRP A 38 10.68 -14.00 -0.19
CA TRP A 38 10.27 -12.68 0.28
C TRP A 38 10.37 -11.63 -0.83
N TYR A 39 11.46 -11.64 -1.60
CA TYR A 39 11.63 -10.69 -2.71
C TYR A 39 10.64 -10.94 -3.84
N LYS A 40 10.37 -12.21 -4.19
CA LYS A 40 9.36 -12.58 -5.20
C LYS A 40 7.95 -12.12 -4.79
N GLU A 41 7.54 -12.37 -3.54
CA GLU A 41 6.24 -11.91 -3.01
C GLU A 41 6.12 -10.38 -3.02
N LYS A 42 7.18 -9.69 -2.59
CA LYS A 42 7.23 -8.23 -2.57
C LYS A 42 7.14 -7.63 -3.98
N ALA A 43 7.85 -8.20 -4.95
CA ALA A 43 7.82 -7.77 -6.34
C ALA A 43 6.41 -7.86 -6.92
N MET A 44 5.72 -8.99 -6.72
CA MET A 44 4.32 -9.15 -7.18
C MET A 44 3.36 -8.13 -6.57
N SER A 45 3.57 -7.75 -5.30
CA SER A 45 2.74 -6.72 -4.65
C SER A 45 3.01 -5.31 -5.20
N THR A 46 4.27 -4.98 -5.54
CA THR A 46 4.62 -3.70 -6.15
C THR A 46 4.02 -3.56 -7.54
N GLU A 47 4.04 -4.63 -8.35
CA GLU A 47 3.43 -4.61 -9.68
C GLU A 47 1.92 -4.40 -9.62
N ALA A 48 1.23 -5.05 -8.67
CA ALA A 48 -0.20 -4.81 -8.45
C ALA A 48 -0.50 -3.36 -8.00
N GLN A 49 0.36 -2.76 -7.18
CA GLN A 49 0.24 -1.35 -6.78
C GLN A 49 0.49 -0.40 -7.95
N LYS A 50 1.49 -0.68 -8.79
CA LYS A 50 1.75 0.09 -10.03
C LYS A 50 0.61 -0.03 -11.02
N ALA A 51 0.06 -1.23 -11.22
CA ALA A 51 -1.10 -1.43 -12.08
C ALA A 51 -2.32 -0.65 -11.58
N LYS A 52 -2.54 -0.58 -10.26
CA LYS A 52 -3.55 0.31 -9.68
C LYS A 52 -3.25 1.80 -9.89
N GLN A 53 -1.98 2.20 -9.86
CA GLN A 53 -1.55 3.58 -10.06
C GLN A 53 -1.71 4.04 -11.53
N ILE A 54 -1.47 3.16 -12.50
CA ILE A 54 -1.70 3.43 -13.93
C ILE A 54 -3.18 3.71 -14.20
N LEU A 55 -4.08 2.97 -13.53
CA LEU A 55 -5.51 3.23 -13.60
C LEU A 55 -5.91 4.61 -13.02
N ASP A 56 -5.13 5.10 -12.04
CA ASP A 56 -5.32 6.41 -11.42
C ASP A 56 -4.80 7.55 -12.32
N GLU A 57 -3.69 7.35 -13.02
CA GLU A 57 -3.13 8.33 -13.97
C GLU A 57 -4.02 8.55 -15.21
N GLU A 58 -4.63 7.51 -15.79
CA GLU A 58 -5.56 7.67 -16.92
C GLU A 58 -6.78 8.52 -16.51
N GLN A 59 -7.35 8.26 -15.32
CA GLN A 59 -8.43 9.08 -14.77
C GLN A 59 -7.98 10.51 -14.44
N LEU A 60 -6.74 10.69 -13.97
CA LEU A 60 -6.17 12.01 -13.70
C LEU A 60 -6.00 12.83 -14.99
N THR A 61 -5.62 12.21 -16.10
CA THR A 61 -5.53 12.90 -17.40
C THR A 61 -6.89 13.36 -17.91
N PHE A 62 -7.97 12.64 -17.59
CA PHE A 62 -9.34 13.03 -17.93
C PHE A 62 -9.88 14.18 -17.05
N LEU A 63 -9.42 14.30 -15.79
CA LEU A 63 -9.81 15.37 -14.88
C LEU A 63 -9.03 16.68 -15.08
N ALA A 64 -7.89 16.62 -15.78
CA ALA A 64 -6.98 17.76 -15.99
C ALA A 64 -7.35 18.64 -17.20
N ASP A 65 -8.45 18.37 -17.91
CA ASP A 65 -8.93 19.20 -19.03
C ASP A 65 -10.09 20.12 -18.56
N PRO A 66 -9.80 21.36 -18.12
CA PRO A 66 -10.81 22.38 -17.99
C PRO A 66 -11.07 22.92 -19.40
N GLY A 67 -11.96 22.25 -20.14
CA GLY A 67 -12.59 22.84 -21.31
C GLY A 67 -13.33 24.11 -20.89
N ILE A 68 -12.63 25.24 -20.84
CA ILE A 68 -13.21 26.58 -20.75
C ILE A 68 -13.42 27.05 -22.18
N PRO A 69 -14.66 27.04 -22.72
CA PRO A 69 -14.93 27.79 -23.93
C PRO A 69 -14.86 29.29 -23.61
N ALA A 70 -14.05 30.02 -24.37
CA ALA A 70 -14.03 31.48 -24.41
C ALA A 70 -15.21 32.03 -25.23
#